data_AF-A0A7J5P286-F1
#
_entry.id   AF-A0A7J5P286-F1
#
_cell.length_a   1.000
_cell.length_b   1.000
_cell.length_c   1.000
_cell.angle_alpha   90.00
_cell.angle_beta   90.00
_cell.angle_gamma   90.00
#
_symmetry.space_group_name_H-M   'P 1'
#
loop_
_entity.id
_entity.type
_entity.pdbx_description
1 polymer ?
#
loop_
_entity_poly.entity_id
_entity_poly.type
_entity_poly.pdbx_seq_one_letter_code
_entity_poly.pdbx_strand_id
1 'polypeptide(L)'
;MKKKQVLLAVFAATMLTPTVAWAQYPQISGEAKENYTKMMTEERKRSDEAWEKALPIVQKEAREGRPYIPWAGRPYDLPQADIPSFPGAEGGGMYSFGGRGGKVITVTNLNDRGPGSFREACETGGARIIVFNVAGIIRLESPIIVRAPYVTIAGQTAPGDGVCIAGESFWVDTHDVVVRHMRFRRGETKVWHRDDSFGGNPVGNIMIDHCSCTWGLDENISFYRHMYDPSEGQYESKDLKLPTVNVTIQNTISAKALDTYNHAFGSTLGGENCAFARNLWASNSGRNPSIGWNGIFNFVNNVVFNWVHRSSDGGDYTAMFNMINNYYKPGPATPKDSNVGHRILKPEAGRSKLDHKEYGRVYADGNIMEGYPEITKDNWNGGIQIETQPNTDGYTEYMRSYQPFEMPYINIMGAKDAYDYVLKHVGANIPCRDIVDERVIEEVRTGIPYYEKKLPKDAYGDLTGLSPKSMGEDGQFKYRRLPKDSYKQGIITDVRQMGGDPEYKGTPYVDTDKDGMPDEWEIANGLNPNDPSDANKDCTGDGYTNIEKYINGISTKHKVDWRDMKNNYDTLAEKGKLM
;
A
#
# COMPACT_ATOMS: atom_id res chain seq x y z
N MET A 1 -56.09 61.98 -19.80
CA MET A 1 -55.12 61.45 -18.80
C MET A 1 -54.89 59.97 -19.06
N LYS A 2 -53.64 59.53 -18.92
CA LYS A 2 -53.03 58.34 -19.55
C LYS A 2 -53.36 57.02 -18.83
N LYS A 3 -53.48 55.95 -19.63
CA LYS A 3 -53.42 54.53 -19.26
C LYS A 3 -52.01 54.12 -18.79
N LYS A 4 -51.90 53.16 -17.86
CA LYS A 4 -51.31 51.82 -18.04
C LYS A 4 -51.18 51.07 -16.72
N GLN A 5 -51.57 49.79 -16.74
CA GLN A 5 -51.22 48.76 -15.77
C GLN A 5 -49.70 48.47 -15.85
N VAL A 6 -49.06 48.19 -14.71
CA VAL A 6 -47.72 47.60 -14.64
C VAL A 6 -47.71 46.53 -13.53
N LEU A 7 -47.08 45.42 -13.87
CA LEU A 7 -46.90 44.16 -13.16
C LEU A 7 -45.37 43.95 -12.97
N LEU A 8 -44.97 43.12 -12.00
CA LEU A 8 -43.59 42.65 -11.67
C LEU A 8 -42.71 43.64 -10.88
N ALA A 9 -41.83 43.23 -9.96
CA ALA A 9 -41.55 41.96 -9.27
C ALA A 9 -40.62 42.33 -8.10
N VAL A 10 -40.86 41.81 -6.89
CA VAL A 10 -39.93 41.96 -5.77
C VAL A 10 -39.12 40.67 -5.67
N PHE A 11 -37.91 40.68 -6.22
CA PHE A 11 -36.92 39.62 -6.00
C PHE A 11 -36.33 39.82 -4.59
N ALA A 12 -36.77 39.01 -3.63
CA ALA A 12 -36.05 38.84 -2.38
C ALA A 12 -34.92 37.84 -2.64
N ALA A 13 -33.70 38.35 -2.74
CA ALA A 13 -32.49 37.53 -2.83
C ALA A 13 -32.24 36.84 -1.49
N THR A 14 -32.66 35.59 -1.35
CA THR A 14 -32.12 34.69 -0.33
C THR A 14 -30.71 34.29 -0.76
N MET A 15 -29.70 35.00 -0.25
CA MET A 15 -28.32 34.52 -0.28
C MET A 15 -28.23 33.26 0.59
N LEU A 16 -28.37 32.09 -0.04
CA LEU A 16 -27.86 30.84 0.50
C LEU A 16 -26.33 30.94 0.45
N THR A 17 -25.71 31.32 1.56
CA THR A 17 -24.27 31.16 1.73
C THR A 17 -23.95 29.67 1.62
N PRO A 18 -22.96 29.27 0.80
CA PRO A 18 -22.55 27.88 0.77
C PRO A 18 -21.97 27.56 2.15
N THR A 19 -22.65 26.70 2.91
CA THR A 19 -22.04 26.07 4.07
C THR A 19 -20.86 25.25 3.54
N VAL A 20 -19.67 25.83 3.64
CA VAL A 20 -18.42 25.08 3.55
C VAL A 20 -18.54 23.98 4.60
N ALA A 21 -18.79 22.75 4.19
CA ALA A 21 -18.79 21.61 5.10
C ALA A 21 -17.33 21.42 5.55
N TRP A 22 -16.96 22.07 6.65
CA TRP A 22 -15.68 21.84 7.31
C TRP A 22 -15.58 20.34 7.58
N ALA A 23 -14.49 19.71 7.13
CA ALA A 23 -14.27 18.29 7.34
C ALA A 23 -14.47 17.95 8.83
N GLN A 24 -15.42 17.06 9.13
CA GLN A 24 -15.77 16.63 10.49
C GLN A 24 -14.71 15.65 11.00
N TYR A 25 -13.47 16.12 11.14
CA TYR A 25 -12.42 15.37 11.81
C TYR A 25 -12.61 15.39 13.33
N PRO A 26 -12.26 14.32 14.03
CA PRO A 26 -12.34 14.29 15.48
C PRO A 26 -11.43 15.39 16.07
N GLN A 27 -12.00 16.18 16.97
CA GLN A 27 -11.20 17.08 17.79
C GLN A 27 -10.55 16.27 18.91
N ILE A 28 -9.26 16.51 19.15
CA ILE A 28 -8.48 15.82 20.18
C ILE A 28 -8.32 16.69 21.44
N SER A 29 -8.08 16.07 22.59
CA SER A 29 -7.75 16.76 23.84
C SER A 29 -6.36 17.40 23.77
N GLY A 30 -6.09 18.36 24.65
CA GLY A 30 -4.76 18.98 24.77
C GLY A 30 -3.68 17.95 25.12
N GLU A 31 -3.97 17.09 26.10
CA GLU A 31 -3.09 15.99 26.51
C GLU A 31 -2.77 15.03 25.35
N ALA A 32 -3.76 14.65 24.55
CA ALA A 32 -3.55 13.78 23.39
C ALA A 32 -2.63 14.43 22.34
N LYS A 33 -2.78 15.74 22.13
CA LYS A 33 -1.92 16.52 21.23
C LYS A 33 -0.47 16.58 21.78
N GLU A 34 -0.31 16.79 23.09
CA GLU A 34 0.99 16.83 23.74
C GLU A 34 1.69 15.47 23.69
N ASN A 35 0.97 14.38 23.98
CA ASN A 35 1.49 13.02 23.90
C ASN A 35 1.97 12.68 22.48
N TYR A 36 1.18 13.01 21.45
CA TYR A 36 1.58 12.83 20.07
C TYR A 36 2.84 13.63 19.71
N THR A 37 2.85 14.91 20.10
CA THR A 37 3.98 15.80 19.84
C THR A 37 5.25 15.26 20.49
N LYS A 38 5.17 14.83 21.75
CA LYS A 38 6.29 14.24 22.48
C LYS A 38 6.82 12.97 21.81
N MET A 39 5.94 12.02 21.51
CA MET A 39 6.30 10.76 20.84
C MET A 39 7.02 11.03 19.51
N MET A 40 6.46 11.89 18.65
CA MET A 40 7.06 12.18 17.36
C MET A 40 8.35 13.00 17.45
N THR A 41 8.47 13.92 18.42
CA THR A 41 9.73 14.66 18.64
C THR A 41 10.84 13.72 19.10
N GLU A 42 10.55 12.81 20.03
CA GLU A 42 11.51 11.80 20.48
C GLU A 42 11.88 10.85 19.34
N GLU A 43 10.90 10.43 18.52
CA GLU A 43 11.16 9.54 17.39
C GLU A 43 12.02 10.17 16.31
N ARG A 44 11.71 11.41 15.91
CA ARG A 44 12.50 12.13 14.92
C ARG A 44 13.94 12.30 15.38
N LYS A 45 14.15 12.64 16.66
CA LYS A 45 15.48 12.73 17.24
C LYS A 45 16.24 11.39 17.13
N ARG A 46 15.60 10.27 17.48
CA ARG A 46 16.22 8.93 17.35
C ARG A 46 16.51 8.56 15.89
N SER A 47 15.58 8.88 14.99
CA SER A 47 15.76 8.67 13.54
C SER A 47 16.91 9.50 12.98
N ASP A 48 17.10 10.74 13.46
CA ASP A 48 18.24 11.58 13.11
C ASP A 48 19.56 11.00 13.63
N GLU A 49 19.61 10.56 14.90
CA GLU A 49 20.79 9.89 15.47
C GLU A 49 21.15 8.58 14.72
N ALA A 50 20.14 7.84 14.26
CA ALA A 50 20.35 6.65 13.42
C ALA A 50 20.84 7.03 12.02
N TRP A 51 20.26 8.06 11.42
CA TRP A 51 20.66 8.58 10.12
C TRP A 51 22.09 9.11 10.11
N GLU A 52 22.52 9.82 11.15
CA GLU A 52 23.90 10.29 11.31
C GLU A 52 24.92 9.14 11.28
N LYS A 53 24.55 7.97 11.80
CA LYS A 53 25.38 6.75 11.75
C LYS A 53 25.32 6.07 10.37
N ALA A 54 24.16 6.10 9.73
CA ALA A 54 23.93 5.50 8.43
C ALA A 54 24.60 6.28 7.28
N LEU A 55 24.56 7.61 7.36
CA LEU A 55 24.95 8.52 6.27
C LEU A 55 26.39 8.31 5.76
N PRO A 56 27.43 8.15 6.61
CA PRO A 56 28.78 7.89 6.11
C PRO A 56 28.90 6.59 5.29
N ILE A 57 28.11 5.56 5.62
CA ILE A 57 28.07 4.29 4.89
C ILE A 57 27.39 4.52 3.54
N VAL A 58 26.22 5.18 3.54
CA VAL A 58 25.49 5.52 2.32
C VAL A 58 26.35 6.36 1.37
N GLN A 59 27.06 7.37 1.89
CA GLN A 59 27.96 8.20 1.09
C GLN A 59 29.18 7.43 0.55
N LYS A 60 29.67 6.43 1.30
CA LYS A 60 30.75 5.56 0.82
C LYS A 60 30.26 4.72 -0.36
N GLU A 61 29.13 4.03 -0.22
CA GLU A 61 28.56 3.21 -1.27
C GLU A 61 28.17 4.04 -2.51
N ALA A 62 27.73 5.28 -2.33
CA ALA A 62 27.50 6.24 -3.42
C ALA A 62 28.76 6.48 -4.27
N ARG A 63 29.93 6.58 -3.64
CA ARG A 63 31.22 6.70 -4.36
C ARG A 63 31.65 5.39 -5.02
N GLU A 64 31.14 4.25 -4.55
CA GLU A 64 31.43 2.91 -5.06
C GLU A 64 30.40 2.44 -6.11
N GLY A 65 29.50 3.32 -6.55
CA GLY A 65 28.57 3.05 -7.66
C GLY A 65 27.12 2.80 -7.24
N ARG A 66 26.75 3.00 -5.97
CA ARG A 66 25.35 2.93 -5.47
C ARG A 66 24.84 4.32 -5.04
N PRO A 67 24.49 5.21 -5.98
CA PRO A 67 24.22 6.61 -5.68
C PRO A 67 23.04 6.79 -4.70
N TYR A 68 23.16 7.75 -3.78
CA TYR A 68 22.02 8.21 -2.98
C TYR A 68 21.40 9.44 -3.64
N ILE A 69 20.13 9.34 -4.02
CA ILE A 69 19.40 10.38 -4.76
C ILE A 69 18.12 10.71 -3.97
N PRO A 70 18.11 11.80 -3.17
CA PRO A 70 16.99 12.13 -2.29
C PRO A 70 15.78 12.75 -3.01
N TRP A 71 15.78 12.76 -4.35
CA TRP A 71 14.75 13.36 -5.18
C TRP A 71 14.58 12.56 -6.48
N ALA A 72 13.38 12.62 -7.06
CA ALA A 72 13.15 12.16 -8.43
C ALA A 72 11.93 12.87 -9.03
N GLY A 73 12.04 13.34 -10.27
CA GLY A 73 10.91 13.89 -11.03
C GLY A 73 10.43 12.96 -12.14
N ARG A 74 11.31 12.08 -12.62
CA ARG A 74 11.10 11.21 -13.77
C ARG A 74 11.65 9.79 -13.51
N PRO A 75 11.09 8.76 -14.18
CA PRO A 75 11.54 7.37 -14.05
C PRO A 75 13.05 7.16 -14.19
N TYR A 76 13.71 7.89 -15.09
CA TYR A 76 15.13 7.74 -15.38
C TYR A 76 16.05 8.57 -14.46
N ASP A 77 15.50 9.34 -13.50
CA ASP A 77 16.31 10.04 -12.50
C ASP A 77 16.94 9.06 -11.49
N LEU A 78 16.35 7.87 -11.34
CA LEU A 78 16.87 6.78 -10.51
C LEU A 78 17.45 5.66 -11.40
N PRO A 79 18.70 5.21 -11.14
CA PRO A 79 19.26 4.06 -11.82
C PRO A 79 18.38 2.81 -11.68
N GLN A 80 18.40 1.93 -12.68
CA GLN A 80 17.71 0.64 -12.68
C GLN A 80 18.72 -0.50 -12.76
N ALA A 81 18.39 -1.64 -12.16
CA ALA A 81 19.16 -2.88 -12.30
C ALA A 81 18.97 -3.50 -13.69
N ASP A 82 19.94 -4.32 -14.11
CA ASP A 82 19.89 -5.03 -15.40
C ASP A 82 18.94 -6.23 -15.41
N ILE A 83 18.58 -6.74 -14.22
CA ILE A 83 17.71 -7.90 -14.02
C ILE A 83 16.61 -7.54 -13.04
N PRO A 84 15.44 -8.22 -13.07
CA PRO A 84 14.36 -7.98 -12.12
C PRO A 84 14.83 -8.04 -10.66
N SER A 85 14.12 -7.33 -9.78
CA SER A 85 14.35 -7.31 -8.33
C SER A 85 14.32 -8.74 -7.75
N PHE A 86 13.44 -9.57 -8.31
CA PHE A 86 13.32 -11.00 -8.08
C PHE A 86 12.56 -11.62 -9.27
N PRO A 87 12.66 -12.94 -9.49
CA PRO A 87 11.86 -13.65 -10.49
C PRO A 87 10.35 -13.45 -10.27
N GLY A 88 9.65 -12.97 -11.28
CA GLY A 88 8.21 -12.65 -11.21
C GLY A 88 7.90 -11.22 -10.78
N ALA A 89 8.91 -10.36 -10.56
CA ALA A 89 8.67 -8.93 -10.40
C ALA A 89 8.16 -8.35 -11.72
N GLU A 90 7.13 -7.51 -11.65
CA GLU A 90 6.55 -6.81 -12.81
C GLU A 90 6.42 -5.31 -12.59
N GLY A 91 5.97 -4.58 -13.60
CA GLY A 91 5.66 -3.16 -13.48
C GLY A 91 6.87 -2.23 -13.40
N GLY A 92 6.62 -0.98 -13.04
CA GLY A 92 7.66 0.07 -13.06
C GLY A 92 8.71 -0.07 -11.97
N GLY A 93 8.39 -0.75 -10.85
CA GLY A 93 9.35 -1.03 -9.78
C GLY A 93 10.20 -2.29 -10.01
N MET A 94 9.95 -3.03 -11.10
CA MET A 94 10.57 -4.33 -11.39
C MET A 94 12.10 -4.31 -11.27
N TYR A 95 12.77 -3.26 -11.75
CA TYR A 95 14.23 -3.17 -11.78
C TYR A 95 14.84 -2.42 -10.59
N SER A 96 14.12 -2.32 -9.47
CA SER A 96 14.70 -1.80 -8.22
C SER A 96 15.90 -2.66 -7.79
N PHE A 97 16.98 -2.03 -7.32
CA PHE A 97 18.15 -2.79 -6.86
C PHE A 97 17.87 -3.55 -5.55
N GLY A 98 17.00 -2.99 -4.71
CA GLY A 98 16.83 -3.43 -3.33
C GLY A 98 18.19 -3.54 -2.61
N GLY A 99 18.33 -4.56 -1.78
CA GLY A 99 19.55 -4.83 -1.01
C GLY A 99 20.63 -5.65 -1.71
N ARG A 100 20.49 -5.97 -3.01
CA ARG A 100 21.37 -6.91 -3.74
C ARG A 100 22.85 -6.61 -3.54
N GLY A 101 23.63 -7.62 -3.15
CA GLY A 101 25.08 -7.49 -2.92
C GLY A 101 25.47 -6.59 -1.74
N GLY A 102 24.51 -6.25 -0.87
CA GLY A 102 24.71 -5.51 0.36
C GLY A 102 24.94 -6.44 1.56
N LYS A 103 24.81 -5.91 2.77
CA LYS A 103 24.87 -6.71 4.00
C LYS A 103 23.63 -7.58 4.14
N VAL A 104 23.76 -8.80 4.65
CA VAL A 104 22.61 -9.54 5.14
C VAL A 104 22.44 -9.25 6.63
N ILE A 105 21.21 -8.95 7.06
CA ILE A 105 20.89 -8.64 8.45
C ILE A 105 19.72 -9.52 8.89
N THR A 106 19.98 -10.42 9.84
CA THR A 106 18.98 -11.32 10.40
C THR A 106 18.30 -10.68 11.61
N VAL A 107 16.98 -10.52 11.55
CA VAL A 107 16.14 -10.16 12.70
C VAL A 107 15.99 -11.39 13.59
N THR A 108 16.33 -11.25 14.87
CA THR A 108 16.46 -12.37 15.82
C THR A 108 15.59 -12.21 17.07
N ASN A 109 14.83 -11.12 17.18
CA ASN A 109 13.87 -10.93 18.26
C ASN A 109 12.67 -10.07 17.81
N LEU A 110 11.63 -10.06 18.64
CA LEU A 110 10.38 -9.34 18.41
C LEU A 110 10.33 -7.96 19.09
N ASN A 111 11.44 -7.50 19.67
CA ASN A 111 11.47 -6.20 20.34
C ASN A 111 11.35 -5.08 19.30
N ASP A 112 10.70 -3.97 19.66
CA ASP A 112 10.64 -2.78 18.80
C ASP A 112 12.03 -2.23 18.47
N ARG A 113 12.97 -2.30 19.42
CA ARG A 113 14.30 -1.69 19.32
C ARG A 113 15.41 -2.53 19.92
N GLY A 114 16.63 -2.14 19.59
CA GLY A 114 17.87 -2.69 20.11
C GLY A 114 18.48 -3.76 19.20
N PRO A 115 19.61 -4.34 19.62
CA PRO A 115 20.33 -5.32 18.82
C PRO A 115 19.45 -6.48 18.34
N GLY A 116 19.49 -6.77 17.04
CA GLY A 116 18.75 -7.87 16.41
C GLY A 116 17.26 -7.59 16.17
N SER A 117 16.80 -6.37 16.42
CA SER A 117 15.42 -5.94 16.13
C SER A 117 15.23 -5.59 14.66
N PHE A 118 13.99 -5.68 14.17
CA PHE A 118 13.65 -5.26 12.81
C PHE A 118 13.92 -3.77 12.57
N ARG A 119 13.70 -2.92 13.58
CA ARG A 119 13.98 -1.50 13.48
C ARG A 119 15.46 -1.21 13.27
N GLU A 120 16.34 -1.84 14.05
CA GLU A 120 17.78 -1.65 13.88
C GLU A 120 18.22 -2.04 12.46
N ALA A 121 17.68 -3.14 11.92
CA ALA A 121 17.95 -3.57 10.56
C ALA A 121 17.48 -2.52 9.52
N CYS A 122 16.29 -1.93 9.72
CA CYS A 122 15.74 -0.89 8.85
C CYS A 122 16.53 0.43 8.92
N GLU A 123 17.00 0.81 10.11
CA GLU A 123 17.74 2.05 10.38
C GLU A 123 19.24 1.94 10.02
N THR A 124 19.73 0.73 9.73
CA THR A 124 21.12 0.51 9.29
C THR A 124 21.39 1.16 7.93
N GLY A 125 22.52 1.86 7.81
CA GLY A 125 22.97 2.45 6.55
C GLY A 125 23.60 1.46 5.58
N GLY A 126 23.51 1.80 4.30
CA GLY A 126 24.05 1.00 3.19
C GLY A 126 23.07 -0.05 2.67
N ALA A 127 23.45 -0.66 1.55
CA ALA A 127 22.69 -1.72 0.89
C ALA A 127 22.53 -2.92 1.83
N ARG A 128 21.30 -3.43 1.99
CA ARG A 128 21.02 -4.52 2.93
C ARG A 128 19.82 -5.39 2.57
N ILE A 129 19.96 -6.68 2.80
CA ILE A 129 18.87 -7.66 2.74
C ILE A 129 18.52 -8.03 4.18
N ILE A 130 17.28 -7.77 4.57
CA ILE A 130 16.74 -8.05 5.89
C ILE A 130 15.97 -9.36 5.82
N VAL A 131 16.40 -10.34 6.61
CA VAL A 131 15.78 -11.66 6.75
C VAL A 131 15.35 -11.87 8.21
N PHE A 132 14.51 -12.88 8.47
CA PHE A 132 13.90 -13.12 9.77
C PHE A 132 14.20 -14.53 10.26
N ASN A 133 14.78 -14.64 11.45
CA ASN A 133 14.92 -15.90 12.17
C ASN A 133 14.06 -15.90 13.45
N VAL A 134 12.86 -15.31 13.34
CA VAL A 134 11.83 -15.23 14.38
C VAL A 134 10.45 -15.21 13.74
N ALA A 135 9.46 -15.74 14.45
CA ALA A 135 8.05 -15.64 14.08
C ALA A 135 7.30 -14.90 15.20
N GLY A 136 6.36 -14.04 14.84
CA GLY A 136 5.68 -13.21 15.84
C GLY A 136 5.23 -11.85 15.37
N ILE A 137 4.57 -11.15 16.30
CA ILE A 137 4.24 -9.74 16.15
C ILE A 137 5.40 -8.91 16.70
N ILE A 138 5.96 -8.07 15.85
CA ILE A 138 6.86 -6.98 16.24
C ILE A 138 5.96 -5.76 16.47
N ARG A 139 5.68 -5.48 17.74
CA ARG A 139 4.77 -4.40 18.14
C ARG A 139 5.57 -3.11 18.33
N LEU A 140 5.38 -2.18 17.41
CA LEU A 140 6.08 -0.91 17.37
C LEU A 140 5.52 0.06 18.43
N GLU A 141 6.41 0.84 19.04
CA GLU A 141 6.04 1.93 19.97
C GLU A 141 5.93 3.29 19.26
N SER A 142 6.56 3.42 18.10
CA SER A 142 6.58 4.60 17.23
C SER A 142 6.81 4.15 15.77
N PRO A 143 6.57 4.99 14.75
CA PRO A 143 6.79 4.60 13.37
C PRO A 143 8.24 4.18 13.08
N ILE A 144 8.46 3.20 12.19
CA ILE A 144 9.78 2.96 11.60
C ILE A 144 9.94 3.87 10.38
N ILE A 145 11.05 4.61 10.30
CA ILE A 145 11.35 5.53 9.18
C ILE A 145 12.57 5.02 8.41
N VAL A 146 12.34 4.40 7.26
CA VAL A 146 13.40 3.88 6.39
C VAL A 146 13.97 5.01 5.53
N ARG A 147 15.10 5.56 5.97
CA ARG A 147 15.79 6.68 5.29
C ARG A 147 16.94 6.22 4.39
N ALA A 148 17.63 5.14 4.77
CA ALA A 148 18.73 4.59 3.98
C ALA A 148 18.21 3.75 2.80
N PRO A 149 18.62 4.06 1.54
CA PRO A 149 18.15 3.36 0.35
C PRO A 149 18.71 1.94 0.25
N TYR A 150 18.38 1.25 -0.84
CA TYR A 150 18.93 -0.07 -1.19
C TYR A 150 18.60 -1.15 -0.15
N VAL A 151 17.32 -1.41 0.06
CA VAL A 151 16.87 -2.39 1.06
C VAL A 151 15.92 -3.41 0.46
N THR A 152 16.19 -4.69 0.75
CA THR A 152 15.24 -5.79 0.53
C THR A 152 14.76 -6.30 1.87
N ILE A 153 13.45 -6.42 2.08
CA ILE A 153 12.84 -6.98 3.29
C ILE A 153 12.10 -8.26 2.90
N ALA A 154 12.60 -9.40 3.36
CA ALA A 154 12.16 -10.73 2.91
C ALA A 154 11.38 -11.46 4.02
N GLY A 155 10.10 -11.12 4.20
CA GLY A 155 9.23 -11.71 5.23
C GLY A 155 9.05 -13.22 5.11
N GLN A 156 9.20 -13.77 3.90
CA GLN A 156 9.09 -15.21 3.62
C GLN A 156 10.17 -16.05 4.31
N THR A 157 11.25 -15.42 4.80
CA THR A 157 12.33 -16.10 5.53
C THR A 157 11.98 -16.42 6.98
N ALA A 158 10.96 -15.75 7.53
CA ALA A 158 10.52 -16.00 8.89
C ALA A 158 10.07 -17.48 9.05
N PRO A 159 10.44 -18.15 10.15
CA PRO A 159 10.00 -19.51 10.41
C PRO A 159 8.49 -19.59 10.69
N GLY A 160 7.93 -20.80 10.61
CA GLY A 160 6.58 -21.12 11.04
C GLY A 160 5.50 -20.25 10.39
N ASP A 161 4.77 -19.46 11.18
CA ASP A 161 3.64 -18.64 10.72
C ASP A 161 4.06 -17.26 10.17
N GLY A 162 5.36 -16.94 10.26
CA GLY A 162 5.94 -15.71 9.76
C GLY A 162 5.89 -14.54 10.75
N VAL A 163 6.03 -13.33 10.21
CA VAL A 163 6.13 -12.08 11.00
C VAL A 163 5.02 -11.09 10.67
N CYS A 164 4.71 -10.23 11.64
CA CYS A 164 3.75 -9.15 11.51
C CYS A 164 4.23 -7.90 12.22
N ILE A 165 4.16 -6.75 11.54
CA ILE A 165 4.39 -5.43 12.12
C ILE A 165 3.05 -4.88 12.60
N ALA A 166 2.96 -4.47 13.86
CA ALA A 166 1.74 -3.91 14.45
C ALA A 166 2.03 -2.73 15.37
N GLY A 167 1.00 -2.02 15.83
CA GLY A 167 1.14 -0.92 16.79
C GLY A 167 1.34 0.44 16.12
N GLU A 168 2.25 0.54 15.16
CA GLU A 168 2.49 1.80 14.42
C GLU A 168 2.80 1.57 12.93
N SER A 169 2.94 2.67 12.21
CA SER A 169 3.18 2.73 10.78
C SER A 169 4.61 2.33 10.39
N PHE A 170 4.75 1.80 9.18
CA PHE A 170 6.04 1.62 8.52
C PHE A 170 6.18 2.61 7.37
N TRP A 171 7.18 3.50 7.44
CA TRP A 171 7.40 4.57 6.48
C TRP A 171 8.65 4.32 5.63
N VAL A 172 8.47 4.37 4.32
CA VAL A 172 9.53 4.38 3.32
C VAL A 172 9.77 5.81 2.88
N ASP A 173 10.90 6.38 3.30
CA ASP A 173 11.29 7.77 3.06
C ASP A 173 12.56 7.83 2.21
N THR A 174 12.68 6.93 1.24
CA THR A 174 13.90 6.75 0.43
C THR A 174 13.59 6.12 -0.94
N HIS A 175 14.64 5.69 -1.66
CA HIS A 175 14.54 4.95 -2.92
C HIS A 175 15.16 3.53 -2.83
N ASP A 176 14.88 2.70 -3.83
CA ASP A 176 15.37 1.31 -3.98
C ASP A 176 14.96 0.40 -2.83
N VAL A 177 13.65 0.17 -2.72
CA VAL A 177 13.03 -0.60 -1.65
C VAL A 177 12.24 -1.78 -2.22
N VAL A 178 12.61 -2.99 -1.82
CA VAL A 178 11.90 -4.23 -2.13
C VAL A 178 11.32 -4.80 -0.84
N VAL A 179 10.00 -5.03 -0.79
CA VAL A 179 9.34 -5.65 0.37
C VAL A 179 8.50 -6.82 -0.09
N ARG A 180 8.75 -8.01 0.47
CA ARG A 180 8.03 -9.24 0.13
C ARG A 180 7.49 -9.96 1.35
N HIS A 181 6.29 -10.52 1.24
CA HIS A 181 5.70 -11.42 2.24
C HIS A 181 5.62 -10.85 3.67
N MET A 182 5.50 -9.54 3.80
CA MET A 182 5.36 -8.84 5.08
C MET A 182 3.90 -8.54 5.40
N ARG A 183 3.57 -8.55 6.70
CA ARG A 183 2.27 -8.11 7.21
C ARG A 183 2.43 -6.78 7.95
N PHE A 184 1.67 -5.77 7.54
CA PHE A 184 1.59 -4.47 8.19
C PHE A 184 0.17 -4.26 8.70
N ARG A 185 0.01 -4.42 10.02
CA ARG A 185 -1.28 -4.45 10.71
C ARG A 185 -1.28 -3.46 11.86
N ARG A 186 -1.36 -2.17 11.55
CA ARG A 186 -1.22 -1.10 12.55
C ARG A 186 -2.16 -1.30 13.73
N GLY A 187 -3.46 -1.47 13.49
CA GLY A 187 -4.43 -1.95 14.47
C GLY A 187 -4.82 -0.96 15.57
N GLU A 188 -3.98 0.04 15.85
CA GLU A 188 -4.24 1.09 16.83
C GLU A 188 -5.25 2.11 16.34
N THR A 189 -6.09 2.57 17.26
CA THR A 189 -7.23 3.48 17.01
C THR A 189 -7.08 4.80 17.76
N LYS A 190 -5.85 5.18 18.11
CA LYS A 190 -5.54 6.43 18.83
C LYS A 190 -5.89 7.64 17.97
N VAL A 191 -6.82 8.47 18.43
CA VAL A 191 -7.37 9.59 17.64
C VAL A 191 -6.33 10.66 17.25
N TRP A 192 -5.28 10.83 18.05
CA TRP A 192 -4.23 11.83 17.84
C TRP A 192 -3.18 11.40 16.82
N HIS A 193 -3.13 10.11 16.47
CA HIS A 193 -2.23 9.58 15.46
C HIS A 193 -3.00 8.64 14.55
N ARG A 194 -3.54 9.23 13.47
CA ARG A 194 -4.22 8.51 12.40
C ARG A 194 -3.29 8.52 11.21
N ASP A 195 -2.94 7.35 10.74
CA ASP A 195 -1.92 7.17 9.71
C ASP A 195 -2.10 5.83 9.02
N ASP A 196 -1.32 5.66 7.95
CA ASP A 196 -1.28 4.46 7.14
C ASP A 196 -0.68 3.27 7.89
N SER A 197 -1.04 2.04 7.49
CA SER A 197 -0.26 0.88 7.97
C SER A 197 1.11 0.82 7.30
N PHE A 198 1.16 1.06 5.99
CA PHE A 198 2.38 1.04 5.19
C PHE A 198 2.40 2.21 4.19
N GLY A 199 3.33 3.14 4.33
CA GLY A 199 3.38 4.32 3.46
C GLY A 199 4.69 5.08 3.60
N GLY A 200 4.62 6.40 3.72
CA GLY A 200 5.76 7.29 3.92
C GLY A 200 5.90 8.37 2.85
N ASN A 201 7.13 8.81 2.62
CA ASN A 201 7.53 9.81 1.64
C ASN A 201 8.49 9.23 0.56
N PRO A 202 8.07 8.21 -0.20
CA PRO A 202 8.95 7.42 -1.07
C PRO A 202 9.37 8.19 -2.33
N VAL A 203 10.68 8.16 -2.62
CA VAL A 203 11.27 8.83 -3.79
C VAL A 203 11.03 8.02 -5.07
N GLY A 204 11.39 6.73 -5.06
CA GLY A 204 11.15 5.85 -6.20
C GLY A 204 11.90 4.53 -6.17
N ASN A 205 11.77 3.71 -7.20
CA ASN A 205 12.25 2.32 -7.24
C ASN A 205 11.67 1.51 -6.07
N ILE A 206 10.35 1.40 -6.06
CA ILE A 206 9.59 0.75 -4.99
C ILE A 206 8.94 -0.50 -5.55
N MET A 207 9.27 -1.66 -4.99
CA MET A 207 8.71 -2.95 -5.36
C MET A 207 8.09 -3.64 -4.14
N ILE A 208 6.76 -3.71 -4.12
CA ILE A 208 5.99 -4.34 -3.04
C ILE A 208 5.28 -5.55 -3.62
N ASP A 209 5.55 -6.73 -3.08
CA ASP A 209 4.98 -8.00 -3.56
C ASP A 209 4.50 -8.87 -2.40
N HIS A 210 3.35 -9.52 -2.55
CA HIS A 210 2.81 -10.44 -1.55
C HIS A 210 2.76 -9.86 -0.12
N CYS A 211 2.45 -8.58 0.05
CA CYS A 211 2.28 -8.00 1.39
C CYS A 211 0.81 -8.02 1.82
N SER A 212 0.56 -7.97 3.13
CA SER A 212 -0.79 -7.80 3.68
C SER A 212 -0.85 -6.54 4.54
N CYS A 213 -1.54 -5.52 4.04
CA CYS A 213 -1.69 -4.22 4.69
C CYS A 213 -3.14 -4.08 5.16
N THR A 214 -3.34 -4.06 6.47
CA THR A 214 -4.69 -3.98 7.05
C THR A 214 -4.72 -3.11 8.29
N TRP A 215 -5.91 -2.65 8.65
CA TRP A 215 -6.16 -1.95 9.91
C TRP A 215 -5.42 -0.61 10.04
N GLY A 216 -5.22 0.09 8.91
CA GLY A 216 -4.83 1.49 8.91
C GLY A 216 -5.95 2.39 9.45
N LEU A 217 -5.59 3.57 9.95
CA LEU A 217 -6.54 4.54 10.51
C LEU A 217 -6.70 5.79 9.62
N ASP A 218 -5.83 5.93 8.61
CA ASP A 218 -5.99 6.82 7.44
C ASP A 218 -6.16 5.95 6.17
N GLU A 219 -5.09 5.36 5.64
CA GLU A 219 -5.15 4.30 4.61
C GLU A 219 -4.46 2.99 5.04
N ASN A 220 -4.63 1.89 4.31
CA ASN A 220 -3.78 0.70 4.56
C ASN A 220 -2.41 0.85 3.89
N ILE A 221 -2.38 1.32 2.64
CA ILE A 221 -1.14 1.43 1.85
C ILE A 221 -1.14 2.64 0.90
N SER A 222 -0.12 3.51 0.94
CA SER A 222 -0.07 4.68 0.05
C SER A 222 1.33 4.99 -0.51
N PHE A 223 1.43 5.05 -1.83
CA PHE A 223 2.65 5.35 -2.59
C PHE A 223 2.29 6.14 -3.86
N TYR A 224 2.66 7.43 -3.90
CA TYR A 224 2.30 8.30 -5.04
C TYR A 224 3.17 9.54 -5.20
N ARG A 225 3.81 10.02 -4.14
CA ARG A 225 4.63 11.23 -4.13
C ARG A 225 5.74 11.17 -3.09
N HIS A 226 6.65 12.13 -3.19
CA HIS A 226 7.41 12.64 -2.06
C HIS A 226 7.37 14.18 -2.00
N MET A 227 7.54 14.74 -0.79
CA MET A 227 7.87 16.14 -0.57
C MET A 227 9.40 16.25 -0.52
N TYR A 228 9.96 17.12 -1.36
CA TYR A 228 11.39 17.34 -1.48
C TYR A 228 11.73 18.78 -1.12
N ASP A 229 12.66 19.00 -0.18
CA ASP A 229 13.21 20.32 0.12
C ASP A 229 14.43 20.59 -0.80
N PRO A 230 14.30 21.47 -1.82
CA PRO A 230 15.40 21.79 -2.73
C PRO A 230 16.52 22.60 -2.07
N SER A 231 16.33 23.08 -0.85
CA SER A 231 17.36 23.79 -0.12
C SER A 231 18.35 22.89 0.59
N GLU A 232 17.99 21.62 0.81
CA GLU A 232 18.73 20.71 1.68
C GLU A 232 19.02 21.34 3.06
N GLY A 233 18.06 22.13 3.57
CA GLY A 233 18.19 22.90 4.81
C GLY A 233 19.16 24.08 4.77
N GLN A 234 19.72 24.44 3.61
CA GLN A 234 20.70 25.54 3.48
C GLN A 234 20.07 26.94 3.41
N TYR A 235 18.79 27.04 3.04
CA TYR A 235 18.04 28.30 2.93
C TYR A 235 16.53 28.05 3.07
N GLU A 236 15.75 29.08 3.39
CA GLU A 236 14.29 28.92 3.44
C GLU A 236 13.71 28.64 2.05
N SER A 237 13.04 27.49 1.91
CA SER A 237 12.36 27.11 0.68
C SER A 237 11.01 26.46 0.98
N LYS A 238 10.19 26.29 -0.06
CA LYS A 238 8.96 25.49 0.03
C LYS A 238 9.22 24.13 -0.57
N ASP A 239 8.82 23.08 0.16
CA ASP A 239 8.88 21.73 -0.35
C ASP A 239 8.18 21.60 -1.71
N LEU A 240 8.86 20.94 -2.64
CA LEU A 240 8.33 20.55 -3.93
C LEU A 240 7.61 19.21 -3.78
N LYS A 241 6.37 19.16 -4.26
CA LYS A 241 5.62 17.91 -4.37
C LYS A 241 6.03 17.21 -5.67
N LEU A 242 6.79 16.12 -5.56
CA LEU A 242 7.33 15.33 -6.68
C LEU A 242 6.69 13.93 -6.73
N PRO A 243 6.67 13.25 -7.88
CA PRO A 243 6.14 11.90 -7.98
C PRO A 243 7.00 10.92 -7.19
N THR A 244 6.39 9.83 -6.71
CA THR A 244 7.17 8.59 -6.56
C THR A 244 7.38 8.02 -7.96
N VAL A 245 8.62 7.72 -8.33
CA VAL A 245 8.92 7.17 -9.67
C VAL A 245 9.18 5.67 -9.60
N ASN A 246 8.86 4.90 -10.63
CA ASN A 246 9.15 3.45 -10.70
C ASN A 246 8.56 2.69 -9.50
N VAL A 247 7.22 2.65 -9.42
CA VAL A 247 6.52 1.99 -8.31
C VAL A 247 5.72 0.81 -8.80
N THR A 248 5.82 -0.30 -8.08
CA THR A 248 4.92 -1.44 -8.26
C THR A 248 4.43 -1.97 -6.93
N ILE A 249 3.13 -2.18 -6.87
CA ILE A 249 2.50 -3.01 -5.84
C ILE A 249 1.80 -4.15 -6.57
N GLN A 250 2.24 -5.38 -6.29
CA GLN A 250 1.63 -6.56 -6.88
C GLN A 250 1.30 -7.62 -5.83
N ASN A 251 0.33 -8.48 -6.15
CA ASN A 251 -0.04 -9.62 -5.31
C ASN A 251 -0.30 -9.25 -3.83
N THR A 252 -0.71 -8.02 -3.53
CA THR A 252 -0.77 -7.46 -2.17
C THR A 252 -2.21 -7.19 -1.72
N ILE A 253 -2.49 -7.37 -0.42
CA ILE A 253 -3.79 -7.09 0.19
C ILE A 253 -3.79 -5.68 0.79
N SER A 254 -4.83 -4.90 0.49
CA SER A 254 -5.26 -3.71 1.22
C SER A 254 -6.69 -3.90 1.72
N ALA A 255 -6.86 -4.21 3.00
CA ALA A 255 -8.18 -4.54 3.51
C ALA A 255 -8.47 -4.02 4.92
N LYS A 256 -9.75 -3.84 5.21
CA LYS A 256 -10.25 -3.65 6.58
C LYS A 256 -9.63 -2.45 7.30
N ALA A 257 -9.43 -1.34 6.62
CA ALA A 257 -9.09 -0.08 7.29
C ALA A 257 -10.15 0.26 8.37
N LEU A 258 -9.72 0.93 9.44
CA LEU A 258 -10.50 1.11 10.66
C LEU A 258 -11.41 2.35 10.57
N ASP A 259 -12.72 2.14 10.66
CA ASP A 259 -13.73 3.21 10.51
C ASP A 259 -14.04 3.94 11.82
N THR A 260 -13.18 3.80 12.83
CA THR A 260 -13.36 4.43 14.15
C THR A 260 -13.66 5.94 14.05
N TYR A 261 -13.06 6.60 13.06
CA TYR A 261 -13.21 8.04 12.82
C TYR A 261 -13.56 8.39 11.36
N ASN A 262 -14.34 7.56 10.67
CA ASN A 262 -14.81 7.75 9.27
C ASN A 262 -13.72 7.78 8.19
N HIS A 263 -12.51 7.28 8.46
CA HIS A 263 -11.37 7.28 7.54
C HIS A 263 -10.87 5.86 7.26
N ALA A 264 -11.77 4.89 7.07
CA ALA A 264 -11.39 3.52 6.70
C ALA A 264 -11.06 3.41 5.20
N PHE A 265 -9.91 3.90 4.74
CA PHE A 265 -9.59 3.94 3.32
C PHE A 265 -8.55 2.90 2.88
N GLY A 266 -8.67 2.44 1.64
CA GLY A 266 -7.78 1.42 1.08
C GLY A 266 -6.38 1.94 0.81
N SER A 267 -6.28 2.98 -0.03
CA SER A 267 -4.99 3.48 -0.49
C SER A 267 -5.08 4.81 -1.24
N THR A 268 -4.02 5.63 -1.17
CA THR A 268 -3.75 6.70 -2.14
C THR A 268 -2.52 6.35 -2.98
N LEU A 269 -2.71 6.14 -4.28
CA LEU A 269 -1.71 5.58 -5.20
C LEU A 269 -1.43 6.49 -6.40
N GLY A 270 -0.28 6.29 -7.05
CA GLY A 270 0.10 7.00 -8.27
C GLY A 270 1.61 7.03 -8.44
N GLY A 271 2.10 8.07 -9.11
CA GLY A 271 3.51 8.23 -9.45
C GLY A 271 3.76 8.17 -10.95
N GLU A 272 5.01 8.27 -11.34
CA GLU A 272 5.45 8.12 -12.74
C GLU A 272 6.01 6.70 -12.95
N ASN A 273 5.69 6.08 -14.10
CA ASN A 273 5.99 4.66 -14.34
C ASN A 273 5.48 3.77 -13.19
N CYS A 274 4.18 3.86 -12.89
CA CYS A 274 3.54 3.11 -11.79
C CYS A 274 2.75 1.89 -12.30
N ALA A 275 2.68 0.82 -11.51
CA ALA A 275 1.85 -0.35 -11.80
C ALA A 275 1.25 -0.96 -10.52
N PHE A 276 -0.05 -1.23 -10.56
CA PHE A 276 -0.78 -1.86 -9.47
C PHE A 276 -1.51 -3.07 -10.04
N ALA A 277 -0.94 -4.27 -9.82
CA ALA A 277 -1.38 -5.48 -10.50
C ALA A 277 -1.66 -6.67 -9.58
N ARG A 278 -2.77 -7.39 -9.81
CA ARG A 278 -3.11 -8.63 -9.07
C ARG A 278 -3.24 -8.44 -7.56
N ASN A 279 -3.68 -7.27 -7.12
CA ASN A 279 -3.91 -6.95 -5.72
C ASN A 279 -5.37 -7.15 -5.31
N LEU A 280 -5.61 -7.12 -4.00
CA LEU A 280 -6.95 -7.18 -3.40
C LEU A 280 -7.22 -5.94 -2.56
N TRP A 281 -8.24 -5.17 -2.93
CA TRP A 281 -8.88 -4.19 -2.04
C TRP A 281 -10.17 -4.77 -1.48
N ALA A 282 -10.28 -4.91 -0.16
CA ALA A 282 -11.46 -5.55 0.44
C ALA A 282 -11.96 -4.83 1.69
N SER A 283 -13.26 -4.52 1.69
CA SER A 283 -13.97 -4.01 2.87
C SER A 283 -13.34 -2.75 3.48
N ASN A 284 -12.83 -1.85 2.63
CA ASN A 284 -12.51 -0.48 3.00
C ASN A 284 -13.68 0.43 2.60
N SER A 285 -14.02 1.41 3.42
CA SER A 285 -15.15 2.31 3.16
C SER A 285 -14.98 3.14 1.87
N GLY A 286 -13.74 3.43 1.50
CA GLY A 286 -13.41 4.27 0.34
C GLY A 286 -11.97 4.10 -0.16
N ARG A 287 -11.63 4.80 -1.26
CA ARG A 287 -10.30 4.85 -1.90
C ARG A 287 -9.76 3.45 -2.20
N ASN A 288 -10.41 2.75 -3.12
CA ASN A 288 -10.06 1.39 -3.55
C ASN A 288 -9.64 1.32 -5.04
N PRO A 289 -8.54 1.97 -5.46
CA PRO A 289 -7.72 2.97 -4.77
C PRO A 289 -8.18 4.41 -5.06
N SER A 290 -7.67 5.41 -4.31
CA SER A 290 -7.70 6.80 -4.79
C SER A 290 -6.41 7.15 -5.53
N ILE A 291 -6.51 7.89 -6.63
CA ILE A 291 -5.38 8.32 -7.44
C ILE A 291 -4.89 9.69 -6.94
N GLY A 292 -3.70 9.71 -6.33
CA GLY A 292 -3.08 10.86 -5.68
C GLY A 292 -2.14 11.68 -6.57
N TRP A 293 -1.85 11.18 -7.77
CA TRP A 293 -0.90 11.75 -8.72
C TRP A 293 -1.52 11.96 -10.11
N ASN A 294 -0.73 12.55 -11.02
CA ASN A 294 -1.10 12.93 -12.38
C ASN A 294 -0.21 12.17 -13.39
N GLY A 295 -0.62 12.02 -14.64
CA GLY A 295 0.07 11.14 -15.59
C GLY A 295 -0.51 9.72 -15.62
N ILE A 296 0.27 8.74 -16.09
CA ILE A 296 -0.24 7.40 -16.39
C ILE A 296 -0.40 6.56 -15.12
N PHE A 297 -1.61 6.04 -14.89
CA PHE A 297 -1.99 5.18 -13.78
C PHE A 297 -2.42 3.80 -14.28
N ASN A 298 -1.71 2.75 -13.89
CA ASN A 298 -1.96 1.38 -14.35
C ASN A 298 -2.57 0.52 -13.25
N PHE A 299 -3.85 0.16 -13.42
CA PHE A 299 -4.62 -0.67 -12.50
C PHE A 299 -5.13 -1.90 -13.23
N VAL A 300 -4.42 -3.02 -13.07
CA VAL A 300 -4.56 -4.20 -13.93
C VAL A 300 -4.81 -5.47 -13.11
N ASN A 301 -5.84 -6.24 -13.45
CA ASN A 301 -6.10 -7.55 -12.80
C ASN A 301 -6.29 -7.53 -11.28
N ASN A 302 -6.78 -6.45 -10.71
CA ASN A 302 -7.05 -6.36 -9.27
C ASN A 302 -8.47 -6.80 -8.94
N VAL A 303 -8.69 -7.20 -7.69
CA VAL A 303 -10.02 -7.46 -7.13
C VAL A 303 -10.39 -6.34 -6.17
N VAL A 304 -11.59 -5.78 -6.32
CA VAL A 304 -12.16 -4.75 -5.43
C VAL A 304 -13.47 -5.26 -4.87
N PHE A 305 -13.56 -5.35 -3.54
CA PHE A 305 -14.70 -5.92 -2.84
C PHE A 305 -15.23 -5.01 -1.74
N ASN A 306 -16.56 -4.89 -1.66
CA ASN A 306 -17.28 -4.36 -0.49
C ASN A 306 -16.91 -2.93 -0.06
N TRP A 307 -16.93 -1.98 -0.98
CA TRP A 307 -16.76 -0.56 -0.67
C TRP A 307 -18.06 0.08 -0.19
N VAL A 308 -17.99 1.27 0.44
CA VAL A 308 -19.17 2.00 0.96
C VAL A 308 -19.49 3.20 0.08
N HIS A 309 -18.63 4.20 0.06
CA HIS A 309 -18.93 5.49 -0.58
C HIS A 309 -17.95 5.85 -1.72
N ARG A 310 -16.82 5.13 -1.83
CA ARG A 310 -15.83 5.34 -2.90
C ARG A 310 -15.23 4.00 -3.34
N SER A 311 -15.38 3.64 -4.61
CA SER A 311 -14.59 2.58 -5.27
C SER A 311 -13.23 3.18 -5.68
N SER A 312 -12.87 3.19 -6.96
CA SER A 312 -11.69 3.89 -7.45
C SER A 312 -12.04 5.33 -7.85
N ASP A 313 -11.23 6.31 -7.45
CA ASP A 313 -11.46 7.74 -7.76
C ASP A 313 -10.21 8.62 -7.68
N GLY A 314 -10.27 9.85 -8.19
CA GLY A 314 -9.18 10.82 -8.04
C GLY A 314 -8.53 11.19 -9.37
N GLY A 315 -7.24 11.49 -9.31
CA GLY A 315 -6.49 12.16 -10.38
C GLY A 315 -6.97 13.60 -10.62
N ASP A 316 -6.50 14.19 -11.69
CA ASP A 316 -7.04 15.44 -12.25
C ASP A 316 -7.13 15.34 -13.79
N TYR A 317 -7.35 16.47 -14.46
CA TYR A 317 -7.45 16.54 -15.91
C TYR A 317 -6.20 16.07 -16.68
N THR A 318 -5.05 15.97 -16.01
CA THR A 318 -3.79 15.47 -16.59
C THR A 318 -3.51 14.00 -16.28
N ALA A 319 -4.40 13.31 -15.57
CA ALA A 319 -4.30 11.87 -15.33
C ALA A 319 -4.71 11.05 -16.57
N MET A 320 -4.04 9.91 -16.77
CA MET A 320 -4.29 8.95 -17.84
C MET A 320 -4.45 7.56 -17.23
N PHE A 321 -5.68 7.07 -17.14
CA PHE A 321 -6.02 5.85 -16.42
C PHE A 321 -6.06 4.65 -17.36
N ASN A 322 -5.31 3.59 -17.04
CA ASN A 322 -5.47 2.25 -17.60
C ASN A 322 -6.17 1.38 -16.54
N MET A 323 -7.47 1.14 -16.72
CA MET A 323 -8.29 0.26 -15.88
C MET A 323 -8.55 -1.03 -16.67
N ILE A 324 -7.76 -2.08 -16.44
CA ILE A 324 -7.74 -3.25 -17.33
C ILE A 324 -8.04 -4.53 -16.56
N ASN A 325 -9.06 -5.27 -17.00
CA ASN A 325 -9.36 -6.63 -16.52
C ASN A 325 -9.42 -6.77 -14.98
N ASN A 326 -9.91 -5.76 -14.27
CA ASN A 326 -10.15 -5.83 -12.82
C ASN A 326 -11.52 -6.46 -12.54
N TYR A 327 -11.68 -7.04 -11.36
CA TYR A 327 -12.92 -7.65 -10.89
C TYR A 327 -13.49 -6.84 -9.72
N TYR A 328 -14.64 -6.18 -9.95
CA TYR A 328 -15.37 -5.42 -8.93
C TYR A 328 -16.55 -6.23 -8.43
N LYS A 329 -16.57 -6.51 -7.13
CA LYS A 329 -17.63 -7.26 -6.45
C LYS A 329 -18.30 -6.39 -5.38
N PRO A 330 -19.51 -5.86 -5.64
CA PRO A 330 -20.30 -5.21 -4.60
C PRO A 330 -20.53 -6.15 -3.41
N GLY A 331 -20.30 -5.65 -2.20
CA GLY A 331 -20.48 -6.43 -0.96
C GLY A 331 -21.68 -5.95 -0.13
N PRO A 332 -21.87 -6.48 1.08
CA PRO A 332 -22.97 -6.10 1.97
C PRO A 332 -23.01 -4.61 2.35
N ALA A 333 -21.87 -3.93 2.39
CA ALA A 333 -21.77 -2.51 2.69
C ALA A 333 -21.91 -1.63 1.44
N THR A 334 -21.89 -2.22 0.24
CA THR A 334 -21.96 -1.49 -1.02
C THR A 334 -23.39 -1.05 -1.34
N PRO A 335 -23.64 0.26 -1.55
CA PRO A 335 -24.99 0.78 -1.78
C PRO A 335 -25.49 0.37 -3.16
N LYS A 336 -26.53 -0.45 -3.21
CA LYS A 336 -27.04 -1.06 -4.46
C LYS A 336 -27.96 -0.12 -5.28
N ASP A 337 -28.43 0.94 -4.65
CA ASP A 337 -29.42 1.90 -5.16
C ASP A 337 -28.81 3.25 -5.55
N SER A 338 -27.48 3.33 -5.63
CA SER A 338 -26.76 4.56 -6.00
C SER A 338 -25.67 4.29 -7.04
N ASN A 339 -25.26 5.36 -7.73
CA ASN A 339 -24.19 5.31 -8.73
C ASN A 339 -22.88 4.71 -8.18
N VAL A 340 -22.60 4.89 -6.89
CA VAL A 340 -21.41 4.34 -6.23
C VAL A 340 -21.39 2.81 -6.26
N GLY A 341 -22.55 2.15 -6.24
CA GLY A 341 -22.66 0.70 -6.11
C GLY A 341 -22.09 -0.11 -7.28
N HIS A 342 -21.93 0.53 -8.43
CA HIS A 342 -21.49 -0.10 -9.68
C HIS A 342 -20.42 0.72 -10.41
N ARG A 343 -19.70 1.57 -9.67
CA ARG A 343 -18.67 2.43 -10.22
C ARG A 343 -17.33 1.71 -10.27
N ILE A 344 -16.72 1.67 -11.46
CA ILE A 344 -15.33 1.25 -11.68
C ILE A 344 -14.38 2.41 -11.33
N LEU A 345 -14.61 3.59 -11.89
CA LEU A 345 -13.74 4.76 -11.71
C LEU A 345 -14.55 6.07 -11.65
N LYS A 346 -14.15 6.98 -10.76
CA LYS A 346 -14.54 8.40 -10.76
C LYS A 346 -13.36 9.34 -11.00
N PRO A 347 -13.07 9.77 -12.23
CA PRO A 347 -12.10 10.84 -12.47
C PRO A 347 -12.58 12.15 -11.85
N GLU A 348 -11.67 12.92 -11.25
CA GLU A 348 -11.99 14.20 -10.62
C GLU A 348 -11.59 15.40 -11.49
N ALA A 349 -12.49 16.38 -11.62
CA ALA A 349 -12.16 17.69 -12.22
C ALA A 349 -11.73 18.72 -11.17
N GLY A 350 -12.11 18.53 -9.90
CA GLY A 350 -12.04 19.55 -8.85
C GLY A 350 -10.63 19.97 -8.39
N ARG A 351 -9.58 19.31 -8.89
CA ARG A 351 -8.18 19.71 -8.68
C ARG A 351 -7.62 20.57 -9.81
N SER A 352 -8.37 20.73 -10.90
CA SER A 352 -8.01 21.59 -12.00
C SER A 352 -8.04 23.07 -11.58
N LYS A 353 -7.08 23.85 -12.09
CA LYS A 353 -7.06 25.32 -11.96
C LYS A 353 -7.80 26.02 -13.11
N LEU A 354 -8.42 25.23 -13.99
CA LEU A 354 -9.14 25.74 -15.15
C LEU A 354 -10.49 26.35 -14.72
N ASP A 355 -11.00 27.24 -15.56
CA ASP A 355 -12.30 27.92 -15.37
C ASP A 355 -13.51 27.04 -15.78
N HIS A 356 -13.24 25.84 -16.30
CA HIS A 356 -14.21 24.84 -16.69
C HIS A 356 -13.82 23.47 -16.15
N LYS A 357 -14.77 22.53 -16.18
CA LYS A 357 -14.51 21.15 -15.77
C LYS A 357 -13.80 20.40 -16.89
N GLU A 358 -12.66 19.82 -16.56
CA GLU A 358 -11.91 18.91 -17.41
C GLU A 358 -11.50 17.70 -16.57
N TYR A 359 -11.53 16.51 -17.17
CA TYR A 359 -11.29 15.24 -16.50
C TYR A 359 -10.14 14.50 -17.19
N GLY A 360 -9.45 13.64 -16.45
CA GLY A 360 -8.38 12.83 -17.00
C GLY A 360 -8.90 11.84 -18.06
N ARG A 361 -7.98 11.38 -18.92
CA ARG A 361 -8.29 10.43 -19.99
C ARG A 361 -8.30 9.00 -19.46
N VAL A 362 -9.22 8.18 -19.93
CA VAL A 362 -9.47 6.84 -19.39
C VAL A 362 -9.45 5.81 -20.53
N TYR A 363 -8.63 4.78 -20.39
CA TYR A 363 -8.80 3.50 -21.05
C TYR A 363 -9.37 2.52 -20.02
N ALA A 364 -10.59 2.05 -20.26
CA ALA A 364 -11.27 1.09 -19.38
C ALA A 364 -11.86 -0.03 -20.24
N ASP A 365 -11.30 -1.22 -20.10
CA ASP A 365 -11.69 -2.38 -20.89
C ASP A 365 -11.53 -3.70 -20.12
N GLY A 366 -12.44 -4.64 -20.39
CA GLY A 366 -12.44 -5.99 -19.84
C GLY A 366 -12.66 -6.11 -18.32
N ASN A 367 -12.94 -5.02 -17.62
CA ASN A 367 -13.30 -5.08 -16.20
C ASN A 367 -14.68 -5.73 -16.02
N ILE A 368 -14.81 -6.53 -14.97
CA ILE A 368 -16.09 -7.12 -14.56
C ILE A 368 -16.67 -6.31 -13.40
N MET A 369 -17.95 -5.97 -13.49
CA MET A 369 -18.75 -5.43 -12.39
C MET A 369 -19.83 -6.46 -12.05
N GLU A 370 -19.61 -7.23 -10.99
CA GLU A 370 -20.49 -8.35 -10.61
C GLU A 370 -21.92 -7.85 -10.33
N GLY A 371 -22.90 -8.49 -10.98
CA GLY A 371 -24.31 -8.10 -10.90
C GLY A 371 -24.75 -7.05 -11.94
N TYR A 372 -23.83 -6.51 -12.75
CA TYR A 372 -24.11 -5.48 -13.75
C TYR A 372 -23.60 -5.91 -15.14
N PRO A 373 -24.35 -6.77 -15.87
CA PRO A 373 -23.91 -7.33 -17.14
C PRO A 373 -23.71 -6.28 -18.23
N GLU A 374 -24.46 -5.19 -18.20
CA GLU A 374 -24.34 -4.07 -19.13
C GLU A 374 -23.03 -3.30 -18.96
N ILE A 375 -22.58 -3.08 -17.72
CA ILE A 375 -21.28 -2.46 -17.41
C ILE A 375 -20.13 -3.43 -17.71
N THR A 376 -20.33 -4.72 -17.41
CA THR A 376 -19.32 -5.75 -17.72
C THR A 376 -19.09 -5.89 -19.23
N LYS A 377 -20.15 -5.71 -20.03
CA LYS A 377 -20.05 -5.74 -21.50
C LYS A 377 -19.41 -4.47 -22.06
N ASP A 378 -19.71 -3.30 -21.51
CA ASP A 378 -19.10 -2.02 -21.86
C ASP A 378 -18.91 -1.18 -20.60
N ASN A 379 -17.66 -1.03 -20.16
CA ASN A 379 -17.35 -0.33 -18.91
C ASN A 379 -17.78 1.16 -18.93
N TRP A 380 -17.99 1.75 -20.12
CA TRP A 380 -18.49 3.11 -20.27
C TRP A 380 -20.02 3.22 -20.13
N ASN A 381 -20.74 2.10 -20.06
CA ASN A 381 -22.18 2.08 -19.84
C ASN A 381 -22.53 2.17 -18.35
N GLY A 382 -22.00 3.18 -17.65
CA GLY A 382 -22.26 3.45 -16.23
C GLY A 382 -21.14 3.03 -15.26
N GLY A 383 -20.09 2.35 -15.72
CA GLY A 383 -18.93 2.02 -14.88
C GLY A 383 -17.98 3.20 -14.67
N ILE A 384 -17.82 4.06 -15.68
CA ILE A 384 -17.09 5.33 -15.59
C ILE A 384 -18.07 6.44 -15.30
N GLN A 385 -17.81 7.23 -14.27
CA GLN A 385 -18.74 8.24 -13.77
C GLN A 385 -17.99 9.52 -13.39
N ILE A 386 -18.66 10.66 -13.45
CA ILE A 386 -18.12 11.95 -13.01
C ILE A 386 -19.08 12.63 -12.03
N GLU A 387 -18.53 13.38 -11.06
CA GLU A 387 -19.33 14.14 -10.10
C GLU A 387 -20.39 13.27 -9.41
N THR A 388 -21.67 13.63 -9.58
CA THR A 388 -22.85 12.89 -9.15
C THR A 388 -23.57 12.21 -10.31
N GLN A 389 -23.07 12.32 -11.54
CA GLN A 389 -23.70 11.74 -12.72
C GLN A 389 -23.59 10.21 -12.71
N PRO A 390 -24.59 9.50 -13.28
CA PRO A 390 -24.53 8.04 -13.44
C PRO A 390 -23.59 7.60 -14.56
N ASN A 391 -23.11 8.54 -15.39
CA ASN A 391 -22.20 8.30 -16.50
C ASN A 391 -21.35 9.57 -16.76
N THR A 392 -20.76 9.71 -17.94
CA THR A 392 -19.90 10.82 -18.38
C THR A 392 -20.58 11.73 -19.39
N ASP A 393 -21.86 12.03 -19.21
CA ASP A 393 -22.66 12.79 -20.19
C ASP A 393 -22.02 14.15 -20.48
N GLY A 394 -21.80 14.43 -21.77
CA GLY A 394 -21.13 15.64 -22.25
C GLY A 394 -19.59 15.60 -22.21
N TYR A 395 -18.99 14.56 -21.61
CA TYR A 395 -17.54 14.44 -21.45
C TYR A 395 -16.93 13.17 -22.06
N THR A 396 -17.73 12.15 -22.39
CA THR A 396 -17.27 10.82 -22.86
C THR A 396 -16.18 10.89 -23.93
N GLU A 397 -16.39 11.63 -25.02
CA GLU A 397 -15.45 11.68 -26.15
C GLU A 397 -14.14 12.42 -25.81
N TYR A 398 -14.14 13.28 -24.79
CA TYR A 398 -12.93 13.95 -24.30
C TYR A 398 -12.13 13.08 -23.34
N MET A 399 -12.81 12.18 -22.64
CA MET A 399 -12.19 11.28 -21.65
C MET A 399 -11.75 9.96 -22.27
N ARG A 400 -12.55 9.35 -23.14
CA ARG A 400 -12.35 7.97 -23.60
C ARG A 400 -11.12 7.83 -24.48
N SER A 401 -10.26 6.89 -24.11
CA SER A 401 -9.24 6.32 -24.97
C SER A 401 -9.68 4.93 -25.43
N TYR A 402 -9.48 4.64 -26.72
CA TYR A 402 -9.76 3.33 -27.31
C TYR A 402 -8.52 2.42 -27.34
N GLN A 403 -7.39 2.91 -26.85
CA GLN A 403 -6.14 2.16 -26.70
C GLN A 403 -5.56 2.45 -25.31
N PRO A 404 -4.87 1.47 -24.69
CA PRO A 404 -4.20 1.70 -23.42
C PRO A 404 -3.10 2.75 -23.58
N PHE A 405 -2.88 3.54 -22.54
CA PHE A 405 -1.71 4.42 -22.44
C PHE A 405 -0.44 3.58 -22.22
N GLU A 406 0.73 4.15 -22.50
CA GLU A 406 2.02 3.50 -22.31
C GLU A 406 2.19 3.03 -20.86
N MET A 407 2.50 1.75 -20.67
CA MET A 407 2.62 1.13 -19.36
C MET A 407 3.80 0.18 -19.31
N PRO A 408 4.42 -0.02 -18.12
CA PRO A 408 5.47 -1.02 -17.96
C PRO A 408 4.92 -2.43 -18.22
N TYR A 409 5.82 -3.38 -18.41
CA TYR A 409 5.43 -4.78 -18.62
C TYR A 409 4.64 -5.32 -17.42
N ILE A 410 3.46 -5.88 -17.71
CA ILE A 410 2.59 -6.58 -16.78
C ILE A 410 2.02 -7.79 -17.53
N ASN A 411 2.05 -8.97 -16.92
CA ASN A 411 1.35 -10.12 -17.48
C ASN A 411 -0.16 -9.97 -17.24
N ILE A 412 -0.92 -9.72 -18.31
CA ILE A 412 -2.35 -9.42 -18.26
C ILE A 412 -3.17 -10.68 -18.51
N MET A 413 -4.05 -11.01 -17.56
CA MET A 413 -5.03 -12.10 -17.66
C MET A 413 -6.46 -11.55 -17.80
N GLY A 414 -7.43 -12.41 -18.11
CA GLY A 414 -8.84 -12.01 -18.11
C GLY A 414 -9.34 -11.70 -16.69
N ALA A 415 -10.37 -10.86 -16.52
CA ALA A 415 -10.84 -10.46 -15.19
C ALA A 415 -11.33 -11.62 -14.30
N LYS A 416 -11.85 -12.71 -14.89
CA LYS A 416 -12.21 -13.93 -14.13
C LYS A 416 -10.98 -14.69 -13.66
N ASP A 417 -10.00 -14.86 -14.54
CA ASP A 417 -8.73 -15.50 -14.19
C ASP A 417 -8.00 -14.68 -13.13
N ALA A 418 -8.09 -13.34 -13.22
CA ALA A 418 -7.57 -12.43 -12.21
C ALA A 418 -8.24 -12.64 -10.85
N TYR A 419 -9.56 -12.79 -10.80
CA TYR A 419 -10.29 -13.08 -9.57
C TYR A 419 -9.79 -14.38 -8.91
N ASP A 420 -9.68 -15.46 -9.69
CA ASP A 420 -9.23 -16.75 -9.20
C ASP A 420 -7.76 -16.72 -8.77
N TYR A 421 -6.89 -16.07 -9.56
CA TYR A 421 -5.48 -15.89 -9.26
C TYR A 421 -5.29 -15.11 -7.97
N VAL A 422 -5.93 -13.95 -7.85
CA VAL A 422 -5.80 -13.07 -6.67
C VAL A 422 -6.27 -13.81 -5.42
N LEU A 423 -7.44 -14.45 -5.43
CA LEU A 423 -7.94 -15.16 -4.24
C LEU A 423 -7.03 -16.31 -3.79
N LYS A 424 -6.28 -16.91 -4.72
CA LYS A 424 -5.35 -17.99 -4.42
C LYS A 424 -4.01 -17.45 -3.91
N HIS A 425 -3.48 -16.40 -4.54
CA HIS A 425 -2.08 -16.00 -4.39
C HIS A 425 -1.85 -14.73 -3.59
N VAL A 426 -2.81 -13.79 -3.50
CA VAL A 426 -2.56 -12.46 -2.91
C VAL A 426 -2.20 -12.51 -1.42
N GLY A 427 -1.39 -11.55 -0.95
CA GLY A 427 -1.04 -11.33 0.45
C GLY A 427 0.21 -12.08 0.91
N ALA A 428 0.58 -11.86 2.17
CA ALA A 428 1.68 -12.58 2.82
C ALA A 428 1.28 -14.04 3.06
N ASN A 429 1.59 -14.88 2.08
CA ASN A 429 1.18 -16.28 1.99
C ASN A 429 2.33 -17.29 2.17
N ILE A 430 3.57 -16.83 2.29
CA ILE A 430 4.77 -17.63 2.58
C ILE A 430 5.44 -16.99 3.81
N PRO A 431 5.76 -17.75 4.86
CA PRO A 431 5.71 -19.22 4.98
C PRO A 431 4.30 -19.83 5.01
N CYS A 432 3.28 -19.07 5.41
CA CYS A 432 1.87 -19.46 5.31
C CYS A 432 0.99 -18.22 5.17
N ARG A 433 -0.30 -18.41 4.88
CA ARG A 433 -1.34 -17.38 5.01
C ARG A 433 -1.93 -17.48 6.43
N ASP A 434 -2.12 -16.36 7.10
CA ASP A 434 -2.72 -16.39 8.44
C ASP A 434 -4.25 -16.24 8.43
N ILE A 435 -4.84 -16.38 9.61
CA ILE A 435 -6.29 -16.39 9.81
C ILE A 435 -6.98 -15.07 9.41
N VAL A 436 -6.30 -13.92 9.48
CA VAL A 436 -6.90 -12.63 9.10
C VAL A 436 -7.03 -12.55 7.60
N ASP A 437 -5.97 -12.90 6.87
CA ASP A 437 -6.00 -12.94 5.42
C ASP A 437 -6.95 -14.02 4.92
N GLU A 438 -6.97 -15.21 5.54
CA GLU A 438 -7.94 -16.27 5.22
C GLU A 438 -9.39 -15.79 5.35
N ARG A 439 -9.73 -15.09 6.44
CA ARG A 439 -11.05 -14.49 6.64
C ARG A 439 -11.37 -13.51 5.52
N VAL A 440 -10.46 -12.58 5.19
CA VAL A 440 -10.67 -11.61 4.10
C VAL A 440 -10.94 -12.31 2.76
N ILE A 441 -10.16 -13.34 2.42
CA ILE A 441 -10.35 -14.12 1.19
C ILE A 441 -11.71 -14.84 1.18
N GLU A 442 -12.11 -15.41 2.31
CA GLU A 442 -13.41 -16.09 2.43
C GLU A 442 -14.59 -15.12 2.34
N GLU A 443 -14.46 -13.90 2.88
CA GLU A 443 -15.46 -12.84 2.69
C GLU A 443 -15.62 -12.47 1.22
N VAL A 444 -14.51 -12.31 0.49
CA VAL A 444 -14.55 -11.97 -0.94
C VAL A 444 -15.17 -13.12 -1.75
N ARG A 445 -14.88 -14.37 -1.38
CA ARG A 445 -15.44 -15.57 -2.03
C ARG A 445 -16.95 -15.66 -1.81
N THR A 446 -17.39 -15.61 -0.56
CA THR A 446 -18.79 -15.88 -0.17
C THR A 446 -19.70 -14.65 -0.21
N GLY A 447 -19.14 -13.45 -0.13
CA GLY A 447 -19.89 -12.22 0.12
C GLY A 447 -20.41 -12.10 1.56
N ILE A 448 -20.00 -12.99 2.48
CA ILE A 448 -20.47 -13.04 3.87
C ILE A 448 -19.33 -12.57 4.80
N PRO A 449 -19.49 -11.43 5.49
CA PRO A 449 -18.47 -10.91 6.40
C PRO A 449 -18.24 -11.82 7.61
N TYR A 450 -16.97 -11.99 7.99
CA TYR A 450 -16.62 -12.58 9.27
C TYR A 450 -16.75 -11.52 10.37
N TYR A 451 -17.32 -11.91 11.51
CA TYR A 451 -17.26 -11.11 12.72
C TYR A 451 -17.39 -11.98 13.98
N GLU A 452 -16.80 -11.51 15.07
CA GLU A 452 -16.92 -12.17 16.37
C GLU A 452 -18.35 -12.06 16.91
N LYS A 453 -18.96 -13.20 17.23
CA LYS A 453 -20.34 -13.27 17.75
C LYS A 453 -20.46 -12.73 19.18
N LYS A 454 -19.36 -12.73 19.92
CA LYS A 454 -19.28 -12.26 21.31
C LYS A 454 -18.17 -11.21 21.38
N LEU A 455 -18.57 -9.95 21.49
CA LEU A 455 -17.66 -8.82 21.58
C LEU A 455 -17.56 -8.29 23.01
N PRO A 456 -16.35 -7.92 23.47
CA PRO A 456 -16.21 -7.00 24.61
C PRO A 456 -17.02 -5.71 24.39
N LYS A 457 -17.51 -5.11 25.48
CA LYS A 457 -18.35 -3.90 25.39
C LYS A 457 -17.60 -2.71 24.76
N ASP A 458 -16.29 -2.70 24.91
CA ASP A 458 -15.33 -1.69 24.47
C ASP A 458 -14.69 -2.01 23.10
N ALA A 459 -15.15 -3.04 22.37
CA ALA A 459 -14.63 -3.43 21.05
C ALA A 459 -15.09 -2.49 19.91
N TYR A 460 -14.93 -1.18 20.08
CA TYR A 460 -15.34 -0.13 19.15
C TYR A 460 -14.25 0.93 18.94
N GLY A 461 -12.98 0.57 19.21
CA GLY A 461 -11.83 1.45 19.12
C GLY A 461 -11.52 2.21 20.41
N ASP A 462 -10.26 2.62 20.53
CA ASP A 462 -9.76 3.47 21.60
C ASP A 462 -10.26 4.90 21.41
N LEU A 463 -11.00 5.38 22.41
CA LEU A 463 -11.57 6.73 22.46
C LEU A 463 -10.75 7.67 23.34
N THR A 464 -9.64 7.21 23.90
CA THR A 464 -8.71 8.04 24.67
C THR A 464 -8.33 9.25 23.85
N GLY A 465 -8.26 10.43 24.48
CA GLY A 465 -7.87 11.65 23.80
C GLY A 465 -8.93 12.25 22.86
N LEU A 466 -10.07 11.61 22.64
CA LEU A 466 -11.18 12.21 21.90
C LEU A 466 -11.77 13.36 22.73
N SER A 467 -11.94 14.54 22.13
CA SER A 467 -12.52 15.69 22.83
C SER A 467 -13.99 15.42 23.18
N PRO A 468 -14.49 15.85 24.36
CA PRO A 468 -15.92 15.81 24.68
C PRO A 468 -16.81 16.47 23.62
N LYS A 469 -16.29 17.47 22.88
CA LYS A 469 -17.00 18.11 21.77
C LYS A 469 -17.22 17.17 20.57
N SER A 470 -16.46 16.10 20.46
CA SER A 470 -16.54 15.09 19.40
C SER A 470 -17.19 13.79 19.87
N MET A 471 -17.50 13.66 21.16
CA MET A 471 -18.18 12.50 21.74
C MET A 471 -19.70 12.61 21.57
N GLY A 472 -20.33 11.49 21.22
CA GLY A 472 -21.78 11.31 21.20
C GLY A 472 -22.31 10.90 22.57
N GLU A 473 -23.61 10.69 22.67
CA GLU A 473 -24.26 10.25 23.91
C GLU A 473 -23.76 8.88 24.40
N ASP A 474 -23.32 8.01 23.47
CA ASP A 474 -22.73 6.70 23.76
C ASP A 474 -21.20 6.74 23.96
N GLY A 475 -20.61 7.94 24.03
CA GLY A 475 -19.17 8.17 24.16
C GLY A 475 -18.38 7.99 22.85
N GLN A 476 -18.99 7.44 21.80
CA GLN A 476 -18.33 7.22 20.51
C GLN A 476 -18.17 8.52 19.73
N PHE A 477 -17.46 8.48 18.60
CA PHE A 477 -17.35 9.63 17.73
C PHE A 477 -18.73 10.05 17.18
N LYS A 478 -19.20 11.24 17.52
CA LYS A 478 -20.60 11.66 17.26
C LYS A 478 -20.95 11.87 15.79
N TYR A 479 -19.94 12.02 14.92
CA TYR A 479 -20.15 12.22 13.48
C TYR A 479 -19.97 10.92 12.68
N ARG A 480 -20.01 9.76 13.34
CA ARG A 480 -19.95 8.47 12.64
C ARG A 480 -20.98 8.39 11.51
N ARG A 481 -20.52 7.98 10.34
CA ARG A 481 -21.34 7.85 9.12
C ARG A 481 -22.00 6.48 9.02
N LEU A 482 -21.31 5.46 9.51
CA LEU A 482 -21.79 4.08 9.51
C LEU A 482 -22.37 3.69 10.87
N PRO A 483 -23.40 2.83 10.89
CA PRO A 483 -23.99 2.34 12.13
C PRO A 483 -22.96 1.58 12.96
N LYS A 484 -23.20 1.48 14.27
CA LYS A 484 -22.31 0.82 15.22
C LYS A 484 -22.02 -0.65 14.86
N ASP A 485 -22.95 -1.31 14.17
CA ASP A 485 -22.83 -2.69 13.72
C ASP A 485 -22.42 -2.86 12.26
N SER A 486 -21.79 -1.84 11.66
CA SER A 486 -21.18 -1.89 10.32
C SER A 486 -20.19 -3.06 10.15
N TYR A 487 -19.62 -3.56 11.24
CA TYR A 487 -18.72 -4.72 11.22
C TYR A 487 -19.42 -5.98 10.70
N LYS A 488 -20.75 -6.11 10.87
CA LYS A 488 -21.53 -7.21 10.29
C LYS A 488 -21.66 -7.10 8.76
N GLN A 489 -21.38 -5.93 8.21
CA GLN A 489 -21.28 -5.67 6.77
C GLN A 489 -19.82 -5.68 6.29
N GLY A 490 -18.85 -5.98 7.17
CA GLY A 490 -17.43 -6.07 6.87
C GLY A 490 -16.61 -4.82 7.15
N ILE A 491 -17.24 -3.68 7.53
CA ILE A 491 -16.53 -2.43 7.84
C ILE A 491 -16.34 -2.30 9.36
N ILE A 492 -15.12 -2.50 9.81
CA ILE A 492 -14.78 -2.64 11.23
C ILE A 492 -14.27 -1.32 11.82
N THR A 493 -14.39 -1.17 13.14
CA THR A 493 -13.80 -0.04 13.90
C THR A 493 -12.82 -0.48 14.97
N ASP A 494 -12.65 -1.79 15.12
CA ASP A 494 -11.76 -2.41 16.11
C ASP A 494 -11.35 -3.78 15.59
N VAL A 495 -10.07 -4.12 15.69
CA VAL A 495 -9.52 -5.40 15.21
C VAL A 495 -10.18 -6.61 15.89
N ARG A 496 -10.64 -6.46 17.13
CA ARG A 496 -11.34 -7.52 17.89
C ARG A 496 -12.67 -7.90 17.27
N GLN A 497 -13.27 -7.04 16.45
CA GLN A 497 -14.48 -7.38 15.69
C GLN A 497 -14.24 -8.50 14.67
N MET A 498 -12.99 -8.74 14.29
CA MET A 498 -12.57 -9.84 13.42
C MET A 498 -11.62 -10.82 14.11
N GLY A 499 -11.69 -10.93 15.43
CA GLY A 499 -10.90 -11.88 16.21
C GLY A 499 -9.56 -11.34 16.73
N GLY A 500 -9.16 -10.12 16.34
CA GLY A 500 -7.95 -9.46 16.83
C GLY A 500 -6.65 -9.96 16.18
N ASP A 501 -5.54 -9.66 16.84
CA ASP A 501 -4.19 -10.07 16.44
C ASP A 501 -4.06 -11.61 16.44
N PRO A 502 -3.55 -12.25 15.37
CA PRO A 502 -3.26 -13.68 15.36
C PRO A 502 -2.16 -14.06 16.35
N GLU A 503 -2.19 -15.30 16.83
CA GLU A 503 -1.03 -15.94 17.46
C GLU A 503 -0.13 -16.50 16.35
N TYR A 504 1.17 -16.21 16.42
CA TYR A 504 2.17 -16.74 15.48
C TYR A 504 3.13 -17.67 16.21
N LYS A 505 3.43 -18.80 15.58
CA LYS A 505 4.37 -19.80 16.09
C LYS A 505 5.46 -20.05 15.06
N GLY A 506 6.68 -20.24 15.52
CA GLY A 506 7.80 -20.60 14.66
C GLY A 506 9.03 -20.91 15.48
N THR A 507 9.84 -21.83 14.98
CA THR A 507 11.12 -22.21 15.60
C THR A 507 12.24 -21.59 14.78
N PRO A 508 13.14 -20.80 15.40
CA PRO A 508 14.32 -20.31 14.72
C PRO A 508 15.13 -21.43 14.07
N TYR A 509 15.60 -21.21 12.85
CA TYR A 509 16.51 -22.10 12.15
C TYR A 509 17.95 -21.90 12.63
N VAL A 510 18.81 -22.88 12.37
CA VAL A 510 20.25 -22.79 12.62
C VAL A 510 20.90 -22.10 11.42
N ASP A 511 21.69 -21.07 11.71
CA ASP A 511 22.49 -20.27 10.78
C ASP A 511 23.80 -19.96 11.51
N THR A 512 24.82 -20.79 11.24
CA THR A 512 26.06 -20.89 12.03
C THR A 512 26.96 -19.68 11.80
N ASP A 513 27.07 -19.20 10.56
CA ASP A 513 27.91 -18.05 10.22
C ASP A 513 27.17 -16.70 10.14
N LYS A 514 25.85 -16.72 10.29
CA LYS A 514 24.96 -15.56 10.41
C LYS A 514 24.85 -14.77 9.11
N ASP A 515 24.87 -15.46 7.98
CA ASP A 515 24.73 -14.84 6.67
C ASP A 515 23.28 -14.79 6.16
N GLY A 516 22.34 -15.28 6.97
CA GLY A 516 20.91 -15.23 6.71
C GLY A 516 20.37 -16.46 5.97
N MET A 517 21.22 -17.39 5.56
CA MET A 517 20.84 -18.67 4.97
C MET A 517 20.85 -19.77 6.06
N PRO A 518 19.86 -20.68 6.12
CA PRO A 518 19.91 -21.80 7.06
C PRO A 518 20.99 -22.83 6.69
N ASP A 519 21.70 -23.36 7.69
CA ASP A 519 22.76 -24.38 7.48
C ASP A 519 22.26 -25.56 6.62
N GLU A 520 21.03 -26.02 6.90
CA GLU A 520 20.40 -27.13 6.16
C GLU A 520 20.21 -26.79 4.68
N TRP A 521 19.79 -25.56 4.38
CA TRP A 521 19.62 -25.10 3.01
C TRP A 521 20.96 -24.97 2.31
N GLU A 522 21.98 -24.42 2.97
CA GLU A 522 23.31 -24.26 2.41
C GLU A 522 23.94 -25.61 2.03
N ILE A 523 23.92 -26.57 2.96
CA ILE A 523 24.43 -27.93 2.72
C ILE A 523 23.70 -28.58 1.54
N ALA A 524 22.37 -28.45 1.47
CA ALA A 524 21.56 -28.99 0.39
C ALA A 524 21.86 -28.34 -0.98
N ASN A 525 22.42 -27.13 -0.98
CA ASN A 525 22.74 -26.34 -2.17
C ASN A 525 24.25 -26.28 -2.48
N GLY A 526 25.09 -27.01 -1.72
CA GLY A 526 26.53 -27.09 -1.94
C GLY A 526 27.30 -25.83 -1.52
N LEU A 527 26.75 -25.04 -0.60
CA LEU A 527 27.39 -23.90 0.05
C LEU A 527 28.00 -24.29 1.39
N ASN A 528 28.74 -23.38 2.02
CA ASN A 528 29.48 -23.67 3.25
C ASN A 528 28.88 -22.91 4.44
N PRO A 529 28.22 -23.60 5.41
CA PRO A 529 27.56 -22.97 6.56
C PRO A 529 28.51 -22.37 7.61
N ASN A 530 29.79 -22.19 7.24
CA ASN A 530 30.81 -21.57 8.06
C ASN A 530 31.54 -20.43 7.31
N ASP A 531 31.09 -20.06 6.10
CA ASP A 531 31.66 -18.99 5.28
C ASP A 531 30.59 -17.93 4.94
N PRO A 532 30.44 -16.88 5.78
CA PRO A 532 29.38 -15.90 5.61
C PRO A 532 29.60 -14.98 4.40
N SER A 533 30.77 -15.08 3.74
CA SER A 533 31.04 -14.34 2.51
C SER A 533 30.34 -14.95 1.31
N ASP A 534 29.88 -16.20 1.41
CA ASP A 534 29.29 -16.91 0.28
C ASP A 534 27.84 -16.48 0.00
N ALA A 535 27.09 -15.97 0.98
CA ALA A 535 25.80 -15.30 0.77
C ALA A 535 25.81 -14.30 -0.39
N ASN A 536 26.88 -13.50 -0.50
CA ASN A 536 27.02 -12.47 -1.53
C ASN A 536 27.72 -12.94 -2.81
N LYS A 537 28.17 -14.20 -2.88
CA LYS A 537 28.65 -14.79 -4.14
C LYS A 537 27.44 -15.11 -5.03
N ASP A 538 27.71 -15.34 -6.31
CA ASP A 538 26.74 -15.88 -7.26
C ASP A 538 27.28 -17.22 -7.78
N CYS A 539 26.81 -18.32 -7.20
CA CYS A 539 27.28 -19.66 -7.56
C CYS A 539 26.97 -20.07 -9.01
N THR A 540 26.06 -19.37 -9.69
CA THR A 540 25.62 -19.69 -11.06
C THR A 540 26.07 -18.67 -12.12
N GLY A 541 26.46 -17.47 -11.70
CA GLY A 541 26.79 -16.37 -12.60
C GLY A 541 25.58 -15.81 -13.37
N ASP A 542 24.37 -15.89 -12.81
CA ASP A 542 23.12 -15.39 -13.39
C ASP A 542 22.74 -13.96 -12.96
N GLY A 543 23.45 -13.40 -11.99
CA GLY A 543 23.28 -12.05 -11.47
C GLY A 543 22.59 -11.96 -10.10
N TYR A 544 21.98 -13.04 -9.60
CA TYR A 544 21.43 -13.10 -8.23
C TYR A 544 22.45 -13.69 -7.27
N THR A 545 22.63 -13.05 -6.10
CA THR A 545 23.49 -13.57 -5.04
C THR A 545 22.91 -14.85 -4.41
N ASN A 546 23.72 -15.63 -3.70
CA ASN A 546 23.27 -16.87 -3.06
C ASN A 546 22.15 -16.61 -2.04
N ILE A 547 22.21 -15.52 -1.26
CA ILE A 547 21.10 -15.11 -0.39
C ILE A 547 19.84 -14.78 -1.19
N GLU A 548 19.96 -14.15 -2.37
CA GLU A 548 18.82 -13.92 -3.25
C GLU A 548 18.26 -15.23 -3.82
N LYS A 549 19.12 -16.23 -4.05
CA LYS A 549 18.68 -17.57 -4.48
C LYS A 549 17.90 -18.27 -3.38
N TYR A 550 18.33 -18.14 -2.13
CA TYR A 550 17.57 -18.61 -0.98
C TYR A 550 16.20 -17.92 -0.94
N ILE A 551 16.15 -16.61 -0.73
CA ILE A 551 14.88 -15.90 -0.45
C ILE A 551 13.89 -15.89 -1.62
N ASN A 552 14.33 -16.14 -2.85
CA ASN A 552 13.47 -16.19 -4.04
C ASN A 552 13.28 -17.62 -4.58
N GLY A 553 13.86 -18.64 -3.94
CA GLY A 553 13.72 -20.01 -4.40
C GLY A 553 14.39 -20.29 -5.76
N ILE A 554 15.45 -19.58 -6.12
CA ILE A 554 16.15 -19.77 -7.40
C ILE A 554 17.04 -21.02 -7.34
N SER A 555 17.31 -21.62 -8.49
CA SER A 555 18.25 -22.74 -8.60
C SER A 555 19.69 -22.30 -8.32
N THR A 556 20.43 -23.09 -7.54
CA THR A 556 21.87 -22.95 -7.29
C THR A 556 22.74 -23.77 -8.26
N LYS A 557 22.10 -24.46 -9.22
CA LYS A 557 22.78 -25.42 -10.12
C LYS A 557 22.80 -24.99 -11.58
N HIS A 558 21.91 -24.08 -11.98
CA HIS A 558 21.70 -23.71 -13.37
C HIS A 558 21.70 -22.19 -13.53
N LYS A 559 22.49 -21.71 -14.49
CA LYS A 559 22.47 -20.31 -14.91
C LYS A 559 21.21 -20.04 -15.74
N VAL A 560 20.50 -18.97 -15.40
CA VAL A 560 19.33 -18.47 -16.14
C VAL A 560 19.64 -17.07 -16.67
N ASP A 561 19.17 -16.73 -17.87
CA ASP A 561 19.26 -15.37 -18.38
C ASP A 561 18.03 -14.57 -17.94
N TRP A 562 18.13 -13.88 -16.80
CA TRP A 562 17.04 -13.09 -16.25
C TRP A 562 16.76 -11.78 -17.02
N ARG A 563 17.55 -11.47 -18.04
CA ARG A 563 17.27 -10.38 -18.98
C ARG A 563 16.28 -10.81 -20.06
N ASP A 564 16.14 -12.12 -20.33
CA ASP A 564 15.07 -12.63 -21.15
C ASP A 564 13.78 -12.72 -20.33
N MET A 565 12.82 -11.84 -20.63
CA MET A 565 11.53 -11.77 -19.94
C MET A 565 10.75 -13.09 -19.94
N LYS A 566 11.04 -14.03 -20.85
CA LYS A 566 10.44 -15.38 -20.82
C LYS A 566 10.81 -16.18 -19.57
N ASN A 567 11.94 -15.85 -18.96
CA ASN A 567 12.40 -16.48 -17.73
C ASN A 567 11.87 -15.77 -16.48
N ASN A 568 11.20 -14.62 -16.60
CA ASN A 568 10.70 -13.85 -15.46
C ASN A 568 9.36 -14.41 -14.95
N TYR A 569 9.42 -15.39 -14.06
CA TYR A 569 8.27 -15.99 -13.37
C TYR A 569 8.58 -16.22 -11.89
N ASP A 570 7.56 -16.30 -11.04
CA ASP A 570 7.75 -16.45 -9.59
C ASP A 570 8.21 -17.87 -9.22
N THR A 571 9.53 -18.03 -9.09
CA THR A 571 10.18 -19.30 -8.71
C THR A 571 9.86 -19.72 -7.28
N LEU A 572 9.53 -18.78 -6.40
CA LEU A 572 9.20 -19.08 -5.00
C LEU A 572 7.79 -19.65 -4.90
N ALA A 573 6.84 -19.10 -5.65
CA ALA A 573 5.46 -19.60 -5.70
C ALA A 573 5.38 -21.05 -6.19
N GLU A 574 6.23 -21.47 -7.12
CA GLU A 574 6.32 -22.86 -7.58
C GLU A 574 6.79 -23.83 -6.48
N LYS A 575 7.70 -23.39 -5.61
CA LYS A 575 8.17 -24.18 -4.46
C LYS A 575 7.17 -24.18 -3.31
N GLY A 576 6.43 -23.08 -3.12
CA GLY A 576 5.45 -22.88 -2.04
C GLY A 576 6.04 -22.64 -0.65
N LYS A 577 7.34 -22.91 -0.44
CA LYS A 577 8.10 -22.69 0.79
C LYS A 577 9.60 -22.62 0.50
N LEU A 578 10.38 -22.06 1.43
CA LEU A 578 11.85 -21.94 1.30
C LEU A 578 12.61 -23.23 1.66
N MET A 579 12.10 -24.01 2.62
CA MET A 579 12.62 -25.32 3.06
C MET A 579 11.50 -26.34 3.18
#